data_AF-A0AAV3TCU3-F1
#
_entry.id   AF-A0AAV3TCU3-F1
#
_cell.length_a   1.000
_cell.length_b   1.000
_cell.length_c   1.000
_cell.angle_alpha   90.00
_cell.angle_beta   90.00
_cell.angle_gamma   90.00
#
_symmetry.space_group_name_H-M   'P 1'
#
loop_
_entity.id
_entity.type
_entity.pdbx_description
1 polymer ?
#
loop_
_entity_poly.entity_id
_entity_poly.type
_entity_poly.pdbx_seq_one_letter_code
_entity_poly.pdbx_strand_id
1 'polypeptide(L)' 'MTDSSSFRPPSVSRADIVLAVIPAALFAAVLLGQLLSIPFQSALVGGALVAGLAVGDGLFRNPPRRPQSA' A
#
# COMPACT_ATOMS: atom_id res chain seq x y z
N MET A 1 22.09 16.83 33.85
CA MET A 1 22.33 16.00 32.66
C MET A 1 20.98 15.45 32.25
N THR A 2 20.20 16.24 31.49
CA THR A 2 18.83 15.91 31.10
C THR A 2 18.88 15.22 29.74
N ASP A 3 18.59 13.92 29.72
CA ASP A 3 18.32 13.20 28.47
C ASP A 3 16.97 13.67 27.94
N SER A 4 17.03 14.55 26.95
CA SER A 4 15.90 14.95 26.13
C SER A 4 15.59 13.77 25.19
N SER A 5 14.79 12.81 25.63
CA SER A 5 14.25 11.76 24.76
C SER A 5 13.34 12.42 23.74
N SER A 6 13.92 12.82 22.61
CA SER A 6 13.19 13.42 21.51
C SER A 6 12.18 12.41 20.97
N PHE A 7 10.92 12.55 21.37
CA PHE A 7 9.80 11.85 20.77
C PHE A 7 9.77 12.26 19.30
N ARG A 8 10.35 11.43 18.44
CA ARG A 8 10.29 11.61 16.99
C ARG A 8 8.98 10.95 16.56
N PRO A 9 7.95 11.71 16.18
CA PRO A 9 6.68 11.12 15.76
C PRO A 9 6.95 10.14 14.59
N PRO A 10 6.28 8.99 14.56
CA PRO A 10 6.50 8.01 13.50
C PRO A 10 6.23 8.68 12.14
N SER A 11 7.29 8.84 11.35
CA SER A 11 7.20 9.36 10.00
C SER A 11 6.68 8.25 9.09
N VAL A 12 5.51 8.45 8.50
CA VAL A 12 4.92 7.50 7.54
C VAL A 12 5.92 7.27 6.40
N SER A 13 6.42 6.04 6.31
CA SER A 13 7.34 5.63 5.26
C SER A 13 6.58 5.40 3.96
N ARG A 14 7.26 5.57 2.82
CA ARG A 14 6.71 5.16 1.52
C ARG A 14 6.31 3.68 1.50
N ALA A 15 7.01 2.83 2.27
CA ALA A 15 6.66 1.42 2.40
C ALA A 15 5.30 1.25 3.10
N ASP A 16 5.00 2.07 4.11
CA ASP A 16 3.72 2.05 4.81
C ASP A 16 2.57 2.47 3.86
N ILE A 17 2.84 3.40 2.95
CA ILE A 17 1.89 3.81 1.91
C ILE A 17 1.65 2.67 0.91
N VAL A 18 2.70 2.01 0.39
CA VAL A 18 2.54 0.86 -0.51
C VAL A 18 1.77 -0.27 0.17
N LEU A 19 2.10 -0.53 1.45
CA LEU A 19 1.41 -1.53 2.25
C LEU A 19 -0.07 -1.18 2.46
N ALA A 20 -0.41 0.09 2.64
CA ALA A 20 -1.78 0.57 2.77
C ALA A 20 -2.56 0.55 1.44
N VAL A 21 -1.88 0.73 0.31
CA VAL A 21 -2.50 0.71 -1.03
C VAL A 21 -3.03 -0.68 -1.39
N ILE A 22 -2.37 -1.76 -0.98
CA ILE A 22 -2.81 -3.14 -1.26
C ILE A 22 -4.22 -3.44 -0.69
N PRO A 23 -4.49 -3.30 0.62
CA PRO A 23 -5.82 -3.52 1.17
C PRO A 23 -6.82 -2.44 0.71
N ALA A 24 -6.38 -1.19 0.47
CA ALA A 24 -7.26 -0.15 -0.05
C ALA A 24 -7.76 -0.47 -1.47
N ALA A 25 -6.90 -1.00 -2.34
CA ALA A 25 -7.26 -1.41 -3.69
C ALA A 25 -8.25 -2.59 -3.68
N LEU A 26 -8.03 -3.58 -2.81
CA LEU A 26 -8.98 -4.69 -2.64
C LEU A 26 -10.33 -4.20 -2.09
N PHE A 27 -10.31 -3.33 -1.08
CA PHE A 27 -11.53 -2.76 -0.51
C PHE A 27 -12.30 -1.95 -1.56
N ALA A 28 -11.62 -1.11 -2.33
CA ALA A 28 -12.21 -0.37 -3.44
C ALA A 28 -12.83 -1.30 -4.49
N ALA A 29 -12.14 -2.38 -4.88
CA ALA A 29 -12.67 -3.36 -5.84
C ALA A 29 -13.95 -4.03 -5.35
N VAL A 30 -14.03 -4.40 -4.07
CA VAL A 30 -15.25 -4.95 -3.45
C VAL A 30 -16.37 -3.91 -3.43
N LEU A 31 -16.07 -2.67 -3.01
CA LEU A 31 -17.04 -1.59 -2.91
C LEU A 31 -17.63 -1.22 -4.28
N LEU A 32 -16.78 -1.08 -5.31
CA LEU A 32 -17.19 -0.85 -6.69
C LEU A 32 -17.94 -2.06 -7.26
N GLY A 33 -17.52 -3.29 -6.95
CA GLY A 33 -18.21 -4.50 -7.38
C GLY A 33 -19.63 -4.59 -6.84
N GLN A 34 -19.84 -4.22 -5.57
CA GLN A 34 -21.17 -4.13 -4.97
C GLN A 34 -22.00 -2.99 -5.60
N LEU A 35 -21.42 -1.78 -5.72
CA LEU A 35 -22.12 -0.61 -6.24
C LEU A 35 -22.55 -0.78 -7.70
N LEU A 36 -21.75 -1.49 -8.49
CA LEU A 36 -21.99 -1.73 -9.91
C LEU A 36 -22.66 -3.09 -10.19
N SER A 37 -22.98 -3.88 -9.15
CA SER A 37 -23.52 -5.25 -9.27
C SER A 37 -22.69 -6.16 -10.18
N ILE A 38 -21.37 -5.99 -10.15
CA ILE A 38 -20.43 -6.82 -10.91
C ILE A 38 -20.30 -8.18 -10.21
N PRO A 39 -20.28 -9.31 -10.97
CA PRO A 39 -20.03 -10.62 -10.40
C PRO A 39 -18.76 -10.64 -9.55
N PHE A 40 -18.82 -11.28 -8.38
CA PHE A 40 -17.72 -11.27 -7.41
C PHE A 40 -16.40 -11.76 -8.02
N GLN A 41 -16.43 -12.80 -8.86
CA GLN A 41 -15.21 -13.27 -9.53
C GLN A 41 -14.57 -12.19 -10.41
N SER A 42 -15.36 -11.44 -11.16
CA SER A 42 -14.87 -10.35 -12.01
C SER A 42 -14.30 -9.20 -11.19
N ALA A 43 -14.94 -8.84 -10.07
CA ALA A 43 -14.43 -7.85 -9.13
C ALA A 43 -13.10 -8.29 -8.50
N LEU A 44 -12.98 -9.57 -8.14
CA LEU A 44 -11.77 -10.14 -7.54
C LEU A 44 -10.60 -10.14 -8.52
N VAL A 45 -10.84 -10.53 -9.78
CA VAL A 45 -9.83 -10.48 -10.86
C VAL A 45 -9.38 -9.04 -11.11
N GLY A 46 -10.32 -8.09 -11.18
CA GLY A 46 -9.99 -6.67 -11.33
C GLY A 46 -9.14 -6.14 -10.17
N GLY A 47 -9.52 -6.45 -8.93
CA GLY A 47 -8.75 -6.06 -7.74
C GLY A 47 -7.35 -6.68 -7.71
N ALA A 48 -7.21 -7.95 -8.09
CA ALA A 48 -5.93 -8.65 -8.16
C ALA A 48 -4.98 -8.03 -9.20
N LEU A 49 -5.50 -7.64 -10.38
CA LEU A 49 -4.72 -6.95 -11.41
C LEU A 49 -4.16 -5.61 -10.90
N VAL A 50 -4.99 -4.80 -10.26
CA VAL A 50 -4.57 -3.51 -9.69
C VAL A 50 -3.52 -3.70 -8.59
N ALA A 51 -3.73 -4.66 -7.68
CA ALA A 51 -2.78 -4.97 -6.63
C ALA A 51 -1.43 -5.46 -7.20
N GLY A 52 -1.46 -6.31 -8.23
CA GLY A 52 -0.26 -6.79 -8.92
C GLY A 52 0.55 -5.65 -9.56
N LEU A 53 -0.12 -4.69 -10.20
CA LEU A 53 0.54 -3.51 -10.76
C LEU A 53 1.19 -2.64 -9.68
N ALA A 54 0.52 -2.43 -8.55
CA ALA A 54 1.06 -1.67 -7.43
C ALA A 54 2.31 -2.33 -6.82
N VAL A 55 2.30 -3.66 -6.66
CA VAL A 55 3.47 -4.43 -6.21
C VAL A 55 4.61 -4.34 -7.22
N GLY A 56 4.30 -4.51 -8.51
CA GLY A 56 5.28 -4.41 -9.59
C GLY A 56 5.96 -3.03 -9.62
N ASP A 57 5.19 -1.95 -9.50
CA ASP A 57 5.73 -0.60 -9.44
C ASP A 57 6.63 -0.40 -8.20
N GLY A 58 6.15 -0.81 -7.02
CA GLY A 58 6.88 -0.65 -5.76
C GLY A 58 8.18 -1.46 -5.68
N LEU A 59 8.24 -2.62 -6.34
CA LEU A 59 9.43 -3.47 -6.34
C LEU A 59 10.42 -3.12 -7.45
N PHE A 60 9.94 -2.85 -8.66
CA PHE A 60 10.82 -2.75 -9.84
C PHE A 60 11.06 -1.33 -10.30
N ARG A 61 10.06 -0.44 -10.22
CA ARG A 61 10.22 0.94 -10.69
C ARG A 61 10.75 1.86 -9.59
N ASN A 62 10.33 1.64 -8.35
CA ASN A 62 10.74 2.48 -7.22
C ASN A 62 11.14 1.64 -5.99
N PRO A 63 12.21 0.84 -6.11
CA PRO A 63 12.60 -0.11 -5.08
C PRO A 63 12.89 0.58 -3.74
N PRO A 64 12.63 -0.10 -2.60
CA PRO A 64 12.95 0.42 -1.28
C PRO A 64 14.46 0.67 -1.18
N ARG A 65 14.84 1.94 -0.97
CA ARG A 65 16.24 2.31 -0.72
C ARG A 65 16.58 1.88 0.70
N ARG A 66 17.73 1.24 0.89
CA ARG A 66 18.20 0.86 2.23
C ARG A 66 18.25 2.11 3.13
N PRO A 67 17.88 2.00 4.41
CA PRO A 67 18.16 3.05 5.38
C PRO A 67 19.66 3.34 5.35
N GLN A 68 20.03 4.60 5.13
CA GLN A 68 21.43 5.00 5.15
C GLN A 68 21.91 4.90 6.59
N SER A 69 22.67 3.85 6.90
CA SER A 69 23.37 3.71 8.16
C SER A 69 24.36 4.87 8.27
N ALA A 70 24.09 5.80 9.19
CA ALA A 70 24.99 6.86 9.61
C ALA A 70 25.77 6.40 10.85
#